data_AF-A0A1W9SB20-F1
#
_entry.id   AF-A0A1W9SB20-F1
#
_cell.length_a   1.000
_cell.length_b   1.000
_cell.length_c   1.000
_cell.angle_alpha   90.00
_cell.angle_beta   90.00
_cell.angle_gamma   90.00
#
_symmetry.space_group_name_H-M   'P 1'
#
loop_
_entity.id
_entity.type
_entity.pdbx_description
1 polymer ?
#
loop_
_entity_poly.entity_id
_entity_poly.type
_entity_poly.pdbx_seq_one_letter_code
_entity_poly.pdbx_strand_id
1 'polypeptide(L)'
;MIDKKNNRIKSLLHHIFDEAIELIESMSLKKGLFSILAFILLGTSVTLLLNTSMGMSAWDAVSVNIYENTNLYFMWVNPLISLFLMGLAHLIMWKKPSVMFFFPIIISWFIGAVIDLEVLFVPDMSSFNLIWNIAYMVIASILVGIGLNILLYLDFPLPAIDRFCHSLASRLHLTFGQGKFLGEFFAMSLAIILGLIYHTEAENFYLGVTTIYYVLFLGGIVDLIRNPLYRILGIPTVEIYRDDLLPQDRSENKIINACAIIISNNKLLVVYDEELNYYFLPHVSKAKRRRMEASLKREVKDISNIQVKVNEEHLIIKEYKAKKTYINHYFIVKFKKQNNTNSKRYKSIWIDPLDALNIFNEYDSNSQLGMEIMNREFIALTTIF
;
A
#
# COMPACT_ATOMS: atom_id res chain seq x y z
N MET A 1 40.71 19.30 1.46
CA MET A 1 39.23 19.43 1.48
C MET A 1 38.55 18.49 0.49
N ILE A 2 39.16 18.23 -0.68
CA ILE A 2 38.67 17.30 -1.71
C ILE A 2 38.61 15.84 -1.21
N ASP A 3 39.63 15.35 -0.48
CA ASP A 3 39.63 13.97 0.04
C ASP A 3 38.52 13.66 1.05
N LYS A 4 38.17 14.62 1.92
CA LYS A 4 37.03 14.45 2.85
C LYS A 4 35.69 14.35 2.11
N LYS A 5 35.54 15.05 0.98
CA LYS A 5 34.32 14.99 0.15
C LYS A 5 34.22 13.64 -0.57
N ASN A 6 35.34 13.14 -1.12
CA ASN A 6 35.41 11.83 -1.76
C ASN A 6 35.13 10.69 -0.77
N ASN A 7 35.65 10.75 0.45
CA ASN A 7 35.39 9.73 1.47
C ASN A 7 33.91 9.72 1.93
N ARG A 8 33.26 10.89 2.01
CA ARG A 8 31.81 10.95 2.29
C ARG A 8 30.97 10.37 1.16
N ILE A 9 31.31 10.67 -0.09
CA ILE A 9 30.58 10.13 -1.25
C ILE A 9 30.76 8.61 -1.33
N LYS A 10 31.98 8.09 -1.13
CA LYS A 10 32.23 6.64 -1.10
C LYS A 10 31.46 5.94 0.01
N SER A 11 31.47 6.50 1.22
CA SER A 11 30.70 5.95 2.36
C SER A 11 29.20 5.94 2.09
N LEU A 12 28.66 7.00 1.47
CA LEU A 12 27.24 7.07 1.09
C LEU A 12 26.90 6.03 0.02
N LEU A 13 27.74 5.89 -1.01
CA LEU A 13 27.54 4.91 -2.08
C LEU A 13 27.62 3.48 -1.56
N HIS A 14 28.56 3.17 -0.66
CA HIS A 14 28.66 1.83 -0.08
C HIS A 14 27.40 1.49 0.72
N HIS A 15 26.93 2.42 1.56
CA HIS A 15 25.68 2.27 2.30
C HIS A 15 24.46 2.08 1.37
N ILE A 16 24.43 2.80 0.23
CA ILE A 16 23.40 2.64 -0.80
C ILE A 16 23.40 1.24 -1.40
N PHE A 17 24.58 0.72 -1.73
CA PHE A 17 24.73 -0.63 -2.29
C PHE A 17 24.33 -1.70 -1.28
N ASP A 18 24.75 -1.55 -0.02
CA ASP A 18 24.45 -2.53 1.03
C ASP A 18 22.94 -2.62 1.32
N GLU A 19 22.24 -1.48 1.44
CA GLU A 19 20.76 -1.47 1.60
C GLU A 19 20.04 -2.11 0.39
N ALA A 20 20.52 -1.85 -0.83
CA ALA A 20 19.93 -2.41 -2.03
C ALA A 20 20.13 -3.94 -2.13
N ILE A 21 21.32 -4.43 -1.76
CA ILE A 21 21.61 -5.87 -1.73
C ILE A 21 20.75 -6.55 -0.67
N GLU A 22 20.64 -6.00 0.54
CA GLU A 22 19.79 -6.54 1.60
C GLU A 22 18.32 -6.62 1.18
N LEU A 23 17.81 -5.62 0.45
CA LEU A 23 16.47 -5.65 -0.12
C LEU A 23 16.30 -6.79 -1.16
N ILE A 24 17.29 -6.98 -2.03
CA ILE A 24 17.25 -8.03 -3.06
C ILE A 24 17.32 -9.42 -2.43
N GLU A 25 18.20 -9.61 -1.43
CA GLU A 25 18.39 -10.87 -0.73
C GLU A 25 17.20 -11.23 0.16
N SER A 26 16.55 -10.24 0.78
CA SER A 26 15.34 -10.45 1.57
C SER A 26 14.09 -10.71 0.71
N MET A 27 14.12 -10.39 -0.58
CA MET A 27 13.00 -10.60 -1.48
C MET A 27 12.88 -12.07 -1.89
N SER A 28 11.83 -12.74 -1.41
CA SER A 28 11.52 -14.09 -1.90
C SER A 28 11.27 -14.09 -3.42
N LEU A 29 11.74 -15.12 -4.12
CA LEU A 29 11.54 -15.28 -5.58
C LEU A 29 10.07 -15.07 -6.02
N LYS A 30 9.11 -15.54 -5.20
CA LYS A 30 7.68 -15.36 -5.45
C LYS A 30 7.29 -13.86 -5.44
N LYS A 31 7.73 -13.11 -4.42
CA LYS A 31 7.48 -11.66 -4.33
C LYS A 31 8.05 -10.92 -5.55
N GLY A 32 9.27 -11.27 -5.98
CA GLY A 32 9.88 -10.68 -7.17
C GLY A 32 9.07 -10.93 -8.45
N LEU A 33 8.68 -12.19 -8.69
CA LEU A 33 7.88 -12.58 -9.87
C LEU A 33 6.52 -11.87 -9.93
N PHE A 34 5.78 -11.83 -8.81
CA PHE A 34 4.50 -11.13 -8.77
C PHE A 34 4.65 -9.61 -8.92
N SER A 35 5.74 -9.02 -8.43
CA SER A 35 6.02 -7.60 -8.60
C SER A 35 6.33 -7.25 -10.06
N ILE A 36 7.13 -8.07 -10.75
CA ILE A 36 7.41 -7.91 -12.19
C ILE A 36 6.11 -8.02 -13.00
N LEU A 37 5.28 -9.03 -12.71
CA LEU A 37 3.97 -9.17 -13.34
C LEU A 37 3.11 -7.92 -13.13
N ALA A 38 3.06 -7.38 -11.91
CA ALA A 38 2.33 -6.16 -11.63
C ALA A 38 2.82 -4.98 -12.46
N PHE A 39 4.14 -4.78 -12.59
CA PHE A 39 4.69 -3.71 -13.42
C PHE A 39 4.39 -3.88 -14.91
N ILE A 40 4.39 -5.12 -15.42
CA ILE A 40 3.95 -5.39 -16.79
C ILE A 40 2.49 -4.97 -16.97
N LEU A 41 1.58 -5.39 -16.06
CA LEU A 41 0.16 -5.00 -16.13
C LEU A 41 -0.04 -3.48 -16.10
N LEU A 42 0.77 -2.75 -15.33
CA LEU A 42 0.76 -1.29 -15.30
C LEU A 42 1.22 -0.70 -16.64
N GLY A 43 2.32 -1.19 -17.22
CA GLY A 43 2.77 -0.80 -18.56
C GLY A 43 1.70 -1.06 -19.62
N THR A 44 1.12 -2.26 -19.64
CA THR A 44 0.03 -2.64 -20.55
C THR A 44 -1.18 -1.74 -20.43
N SER A 45 -1.53 -1.32 -19.22
CA SER A 45 -2.65 -0.40 -19.04
C SER A 45 -2.42 0.95 -19.74
N VAL A 46 -1.19 1.49 -19.68
CA VAL A 46 -0.85 2.74 -20.37
C VAL A 46 -0.83 2.52 -21.89
N THR A 47 -0.22 1.42 -22.36
CA THR A 47 -0.20 1.06 -23.78
C THR A 47 -1.61 0.93 -24.39
N LEU A 48 -2.56 0.36 -23.65
CA LEU A 48 -3.95 0.28 -24.10
C LEU A 48 -4.55 1.68 -24.25
N LEU A 49 -4.32 2.60 -23.31
CA LEU A 49 -4.85 3.97 -23.39
C LEU A 49 -4.23 4.76 -24.55
N LEU A 50 -2.92 4.59 -24.80
CA LEU A 50 -2.22 5.21 -25.93
C LEU A 50 -2.87 4.88 -27.28
N ASN A 51 -3.44 3.68 -27.40
CA ASN A 51 -4.07 3.17 -28.61
C ASN A 51 -5.58 3.46 -28.68
N THR A 52 -6.06 4.51 -27.99
CA THR A 52 -7.47 4.95 -28.04
C THR A 52 -7.58 6.42 -28.46
N SER A 53 -8.73 6.79 -29.02
CA SER A 53 -9.07 8.18 -29.39
C SER A 53 -9.86 8.94 -28.31
N MET A 54 -9.87 8.45 -27.06
CA MET A 54 -10.66 9.03 -25.97
C MET A 54 -9.85 9.91 -25.01
N GLY A 55 -8.59 10.18 -25.35
CA GLY A 55 -7.60 10.80 -24.46
C GLY A 55 -7.05 9.80 -23.43
N MET A 56 -6.21 10.31 -22.52
CA MET A 56 -5.43 9.48 -21.59
C MET A 56 -5.78 9.75 -20.12
N SER A 57 -5.22 8.96 -19.20
CA SER A 57 -5.20 9.35 -17.78
C SER A 57 -4.37 10.63 -17.62
N ALA A 58 -4.58 11.38 -16.53
CA ALA A 58 -3.97 12.70 -16.42
C ALA A 58 -2.44 12.62 -16.27
N TRP A 59 -1.91 11.60 -15.57
CA TRP A 59 -0.47 11.36 -15.51
C TRP A 59 0.11 10.84 -16.83
N ASP A 60 -0.62 9.97 -17.53
CA ASP A 60 -0.16 9.49 -18.83
C ASP A 60 -0.10 10.63 -19.85
N ALA A 61 -1.09 11.54 -19.82
CA ALA A 61 -1.08 12.76 -20.65
C ALA A 61 0.16 13.64 -20.38
N VAL A 62 0.60 13.76 -19.12
CA VAL A 62 1.88 14.46 -18.79
C VAL A 62 3.06 13.76 -19.48
N SER A 63 3.13 12.43 -19.40
CA SER A 63 4.19 11.65 -20.04
C SER A 63 4.18 11.80 -21.56
N VAL A 64 3.00 11.74 -22.19
CA VAL A 64 2.87 11.88 -23.65
C VAL A 64 3.20 13.27 -24.14
N ASN A 65 2.78 14.32 -23.43
CA ASN A 65 3.20 15.69 -23.76
C ASN A 65 4.73 15.83 -23.76
N ILE A 66 5.45 15.14 -22.87
CA ILE A 66 6.92 15.16 -22.88
C ILE A 66 7.47 14.29 -24.00
N TYR A 67 6.96 13.06 -24.17
CA TYR A 67 7.38 12.10 -25.19
C TYR A 67 7.34 12.72 -26.61
N GLU A 68 6.18 13.23 -27.02
CA GLU A 68 5.96 13.78 -28.37
C GLU A 68 6.80 15.02 -28.66
N ASN A 69 7.05 15.86 -27.64
CA ASN A 69 7.78 17.12 -27.82
C ASN A 69 9.31 16.98 -27.65
N THR A 70 9.79 15.87 -27.08
CA THR A 70 11.23 15.65 -26.85
C THR A 70 11.82 14.51 -27.68
N ASN A 71 10.99 13.70 -28.33
CA ASN A 71 11.38 12.45 -29.00
C ASN A 71 12.14 11.47 -28.08
N LEU A 72 11.91 11.56 -26.77
CA LEU A 72 12.46 10.64 -25.79
C LEU A 72 11.47 9.50 -25.56
N TYR A 73 11.96 8.26 -25.64
CA TYR A 73 11.19 7.06 -25.31
C TYR A 73 10.63 7.07 -23.87
N PHE A 74 9.53 6.35 -23.63
CA PHE A 74 8.90 6.28 -22.30
C PHE A 74 9.84 5.73 -21.23
N MET A 75 10.75 4.84 -21.59
CA MET A 75 11.81 4.36 -20.69
C MET A 75 12.69 5.48 -20.11
N TRP A 76 12.77 6.64 -20.77
CA TRP A 76 13.51 7.81 -20.28
C TRP A 76 12.61 8.88 -19.67
N VAL A 77 11.42 9.09 -20.25
CA VAL A 77 10.44 10.08 -19.77
C VAL A 77 9.94 9.70 -18.36
N ASN A 78 9.55 8.44 -18.15
CA ASN A 78 8.95 8.00 -16.88
C ASN A 78 9.91 8.14 -15.69
N PRO A 79 11.22 7.78 -15.78
CA PRO A 79 12.19 8.09 -14.74
C PRO A 79 12.36 9.58 -14.41
N LEU A 80 12.31 10.46 -15.41
CA LEU A 80 12.44 11.91 -15.20
C LEU A 80 11.24 12.46 -14.41
N ILE A 81 10.03 12.07 -14.81
CA ILE A 81 8.81 12.39 -14.05
C ILE A 81 8.91 11.82 -12.64
N SER A 82 9.38 10.59 -12.50
CA SER A 82 9.54 9.94 -11.19
C SER A 82 10.51 10.67 -10.28
N LEU A 83 11.64 11.15 -10.80
CA LEU A 83 12.59 11.95 -10.04
C LEU A 83 11.93 13.23 -9.52
N PHE A 84 11.16 13.92 -10.36
CA PHE A 84 10.40 15.10 -9.97
C PHE A 84 9.36 14.81 -8.89
N LEU A 85 8.51 13.78 -9.09
CA LEU A 85 7.45 13.40 -8.17
C LEU A 85 7.99 12.91 -6.83
N MET A 86 9.07 12.13 -6.83
CA MET A 86 9.71 11.68 -5.60
C MET A 86 10.29 12.86 -4.82
N GLY A 87 10.82 13.87 -5.50
CA GLY A 87 11.22 15.15 -4.90
C GLY A 87 10.06 15.85 -4.21
N LEU A 88 8.93 16.02 -4.92
CA LEU A 88 7.72 16.62 -4.34
C LEU A 88 7.19 15.82 -3.14
N ALA A 89 7.13 14.50 -3.25
CA ALA A 89 6.66 13.62 -2.17
C ALA A 89 7.50 13.80 -0.89
N HIS A 90 8.83 13.92 -1.02
CA HIS A 90 9.72 14.14 0.13
C HIS A 90 9.56 15.54 0.73
N LEU A 91 9.37 16.56 -0.10
CA LEU A 91 9.08 17.92 0.36
C LEU A 91 7.76 17.98 1.14
N ILE A 92 6.72 17.30 0.67
CA ILE A 92 5.42 17.22 1.35
C ILE A 92 5.55 16.55 2.72
N MET A 93 6.35 15.48 2.80
CA MET A 93 6.51 14.67 4.02
C MET A 93 7.56 15.20 4.99
N TRP A 94 8.37 16.19 4.61
CA TRP A 94 9.51 16.72 5.38
C TRP A 94 10.50 15.62 5.84
N LYS A 95 10.61 14.53 5.08
CA LYS A 95 11.51 13.41 5.39
C LYS A 95 12.83 13.55 4.64
N LYS A 96 13.93 13.13 5.28
CA LYS A 96 15.25 13.04 4.62
C LYS A 96 15.21 11.94 3.55
N PRO A 97 15.85 12.14 2.39
CA PRO A 97 15.88 11.12 1.34
C PRO A 97 16.67 9.90 1.82
N SER A 98 16.01 8.75 1.92
CA SER A 98 16.63 7.43 2.12
C SER A 98 17.06 6.84 0.77
N VAL A 99 17.88 5.80 0.75
CA VAL A 99 18.27 5.12 -0.51
C VAL A 99 17.06 4.58 -1.26
N MET A 100 16.05 4.11 -0.51
CA MET A 100 14.74 3.70 -1.01
C MET A 100 13.96 4.81 -1.76
N PHE A 101 14.50 6.03 -1.80
CA PHE A 101 14.06 7.13 -2.65
C PHE A 101 14.23 6.83 -4.14
N PHE A 102 15.33 6.16 -4.52
CA PHE A 102 15.69 5.95 -5.93
C PHE A 102 14.97 4.76 -6.56
N PHE A 103 14.43 3.87 -5.74
CA PHE A 103 13.82 2.63 -6.21
C PHE A 103 12.62 2.84 -7.16
N PRO A 104 11.69 3.78 -6.89
CA PRO A 104 10.61 4.11 -7.83
C PRO A 104 11.09 4.62 -9.20
N ILE A 105 12.30 5.17 -9.30
CA ILE A 105 12.89 5.62 -10.57
C ILE A 105 13.24 4.41 -11.45
N ILE A 106 13.84 3.37 -10.85
CA ILE A 106 14.17 2.11 -11.54
C ILE A 106 12.89 1.39 -11.97
N ILE A 107 11.88 1.34 -11.10
CA ILE A 107 10.56 0.78 -11.44
C ILE A 107 9.97 1.51 -12.64
N SER A 108 10.04 2.84 -12.66
CA SER A 108 9.42 3.63 -13.71
C SER A 108 10.17 3.54 -15.04
N TRP A 109 11.49 3.31 -14.99
CA TRP A 109 12.27 2.93 -16.18
C TRP A 109 11.76 1.61 -16.76
N PHE A 110 11.55 0.59 -15.91
CA PHE A 110 11.04 -0.71 -16.35
C PHE A 110 9.62 -0.60 -16.93
N ILE A 111 8.71 0.11 -16.27
CA ILE A 111 7.35 0.36 -16.80
C ILE A 111 7.42 1.08 -18.15
N GLY A 112 8.28 2.10 -18.28
CA GLY A 112 8.49 2.80 -19.55
C GLY A 112 8.99 1.89 -20.67
N ALA A 113 9.93 0.99 -20.37
CA ALA A 113 10.42 0.00 -21.33
C ALA A 113 9.33 -1.01 -21.76
N VAL A 114 8.43 -1.40 -20.84
CA VAL A 114 7.26 -2.23 -21.19
C VAL A 114 6.34 -1.47 -22.15
N ILE A 115 6.07 -0.19 -21.89
CA ILE A 115 5.24 0.64 -22.78
C ILE A 115 5.87 0.74 -24.16
N ASP A 116 7.14 1.14 -24.25
CA ASP A 116 7.86 1.26 -25.53
C ASP A 116 7.84 -0.06 -26.33
N LEU A 117 7.95 -1.21 -25.65
CA LEU A 117 7.89 -2.53 -26.26
C LEU A 117 6.48 -2.88 -26.74
N GLU A 118 5.47 -2.72 -25.89
CA GLU A 118 4.11 -3.16 -26.17
C GLU A 118 3.40 -2.30 -27.21
N VAL A 119 3.74 -1.01 -27.33
CA VAL A 119 3.22 -0.14 -28.41
C VAL A 119 3.49 -0.74 -29.80
N LEU A 120 4.52 -1.59 -29.95
CA LEU A 120 4.82 -2.27 -31.22
C LEU A 120 3.85 -3.42 -31.57
N PHE A 121 3.12 -3.95 -30.59
CA PHE A 121 2.32 -5.17 -30.74
C PHE A 121 0.84 -4.99 -30.39
N VAL A 122 0.52 -4.03 -29.52
CA VAL A 122 -0.87 -3.70 -29.17
C VAL A 122 -1.50 -2.94 -30.33
N PRO A 123 -2.63 -3.41 -30.86
CA PRO A 123 -3.24 -2.79 -32.04
C PRO A 123 -3.87 -1.43 -31.70
N ASP A 124 -3.73 -0.48 -32.63
CA ASP A 124 -4.35 0.83 -32.54
C ASP A 124 -5.87 0.73 -32.74
N MET A 125 -6.64 1.15 -31.72
CA MET A 125 -8.09 1.18 -31.71
C MET A 125 -8.66 2.59 -31.95
N SER A 126 -7.81 3.60 -32.17
CA SER A 126 -8.21 5.00 -32.35
C SER A 126 -9.23 5.21 -33.47
N SER A 127 -9.08 4.46 -34.57
CA SER A 127 -9.94 4.51 -35.76
C SER A 127 -11.16 3.58 -35.71
N PHE A 128 -11.23 2.72 -34.70
CA PHE A 128 -12.35 1.79 -34.52
C PHE A 128 -13.55 2.48 -33.86
N ASN A 129 -14.68 1.78 -33.79
CA ASN A 129 -15.88 2.31 -33.16
C ASN A 129 -15.68 2.61 -31.66
N LEU A 130 -16.56 3.44 -31.12
CA LEU A 130 -16.53 3.86 -29.71
C LEU A 130 -16.52 2.68 -28.71
N ILE A 131 -17.13 1.54 -29.09
CA ILE A 131 -17.22 0.36 -28.21
C ILE A 131 -15.83 -0.21 -27.91
N TRP A 132 -14.96 -0.32 -28.92
CA TRP A 132 -13.60 -0.83 -28.72
C TRP A 132 -12.74 0.10 -27.88
N ASN A 133 -12.86 1.42 -28.11
CA ASN A 133 -12.20 2.43 -27.30
C ASN A 133 -12.62 2.32 -25.82
N ILE A 134 -13.94 2.26 -25.54
CA ILE A 134 -14.46 2.06 -24.18
C ILE A 134 -13.95 0.75 -23.57
N ALA A 135 -13.92 -0.34 -24.34
CA ALA A 135 -13.41 -1.62 -23.87
C ALA A 135 -11.94 -1.52 -23.45
N TYR A 136 -11.09 -0.87 -24.24
CA TYR A 136 -9.67 -0.64 -23.91
C TYR A 136 -9.51 0.15 -22.63
N MET A 137 -10.26 1.25 -22.48
CA MET A 137 -10.25 2.07 -21.25
C MET A 137 -10.67 1.27 -20.01
N VAL A 138 -11.74 0.47 -20.10
CA VAL A 138 -12.21 -0.35 -18.97
C VAL A 138 -11.22 -1.44 -18.62
N ILE A 139 -10.66 -2.14 -19.61
CA ILE A 139 -9.64 -3.17 -19.39
C ILE A 139 -8.40 -2.54 -18.75
N ALA A 140 -7.89 -1.43 -19.29
CA ALA A 140 -6.76 -0.70 -18.73
C ALA A 140 -6.98 -0.36 -17.25
N SER A 141 -8.16 0.13 -16.90
CA SER A 141 -8.52 0.48 -15.52
C SER A 141 -8.50 -0.73 -14.57
N ILE A 142 -8.99 -1.88 -15.05
CA ILE A 142 -8.96 -3.14 -14.29
C ILE A 142 -7.51 -3.60 -14.11
N LEU A 143 -6.68 -3.53 -15.16
CA LEU A 143 -5.27 -3.88 -15.10
C LEU A 143 -4.50 -3.02 -14.10
N VAL A 144 -4.74 -1.70 -14.08
CA VAL A 144 -4.18 -0.80 -13.05
C VAL A 144 -4.58 -1.26 -11.65
N GLY A 145 -5.88 -1.51 -11.44
CA GLY A 145 -6.39 -1.97 -10.16
C GLY A 145 -5.76 -3.29 -9.70
N ILE A 146 -5.58 -4.25 -10.60
CA ILE A 146 -4.91 -5.52 -10.29
C ILE A 146 -3.42 -5.26 -9.98
N GLY A 147 -2.70 -4.57 -10.87
CA GLY A 147 -1.26 -4.31 -10.71
C GLY A 147 -0.93 -3.61 -9.40
N LEU A 148 -1.64 -2.52 -9.08
CA LEU A 148 -1.43 -1.78 -7.82
C LEU A 148 -1.75 -2.63 -6.59
N ASN A 149 -2.85 -3.39 -6.59
CA ASN A 149 -3.18 -4.22 -5.43
C ASN A 149 -2.23 -5.41 -5.27
N ILE A 150 -1.62 -5.94 -6.34
CA ILE A 150 -0.53 -6.92 -6.20
C ILE A 150 0.65 -6.28 -5.47
N LEU A 151 1.08 -5.07 -5.87
CA LEU A 151 2.20 -4.37 -5.22
C LEU A 151 1.90 -4.07 -3.75
N LEU A 152 0.69 -3.59 -3.44
CA LEU A 152 0.24 -3.37 -2.07
C LEU A 152 0.19 -4.66 -1.25
N TYR A 153 -0.29 -5.76 -1.84
CA TYR A 153 -0.36 -7.07 -1.18
C TYR A 153 1.03 -7.59 -0.76
N LEU A 154 2.03 -7.35 -1.60
CA LEU A 154 3.40 -7.82 -1.38
C LEU A 154 4.22 -6.92 -0.45
N ASP A 155 3.66 -5.75 -0.08
CA ASP A 155 4.35 -4.64 0.57
C ASP A 155 5.57 -4.18 -0.24
N PHE A 156 5.40 -4.12 -1.56
CA PHE A 156 6.46 -3.72 -2.48
C PHE A 156 6.45 -2.20 -2.69
N PRO A 157 7.62 -1.55 -2.87
CA PRO A 157 7.66 -0.11 -3.15
C PRO A 157 6.79 0.27 -4.34
N LEU A 158 5.90 1.24 -4.11
CA LEU A 158 4.98 1.74 -5.12
C LEU A 158 5.72 2.56 -6.21
N PRO A 159 5.19 2.61 -7.45
CA PRO A 159 5.66 3.55 -8.47
C PRO A 159 5.60 5.00 -7.98
N ALA A 160 6.39 5.89 -8.60
CA ALA A 160 6.58 7.25 -8.10
C ALA A 160 5.27 8.05 -8.05
N ILE A 161 4.40 7.89 -9.06
CA ILE A 161 3.07 8.50 -9.13
C ILE A 161 2.23 8.09 -7.91
N ASP A 162 2.16 6.78 -7.64
CA ASP A 162 1.40 6.22 -6.52
C ASP A 162 1.96 6.66 -5.17
N ARG A 163 3.29 6.71 -5.04
CA ARG A 163 3.96 7.16 -3.82
C ARG A 163 3.76 8.64 -3.54
N PHE A 164 3.66 9.47 -4.59
CA PHE A 164 3.25 10.86 -4.48
C PHE A 164 1.80 10.97 -4.00
N CYS A 165 0.87 10.24 -4.61
CA CYS A 165 -0.54 10.21 -4.20
C CYS A 165 -0.71 9.75 -2.75
N HIS A 166 0.04 8.72 -2.34
CA HIS A 166 0.08 8.23 -0.96
C HIS A 166 0.59 9.31 0.00
N SER A 167 1.70 9.98 -0.33
CA SER A 167 2.26 11.04 0.51
C SER A 167 1.29 12.21 0.68
N LEU A 168 0.56 12.56 -0.38
CA LEU A 168 -0.47 13.60 -0.33
C LEU A 168 -1.66 13.19 0.56
N ALA A 169 -2.15 11.95 0.41
CA ALA A 169 -3.21 11.40 1.26
C ALA A 169 -2.79 11.35 2.73
N SER A 170 -1.60 10.80 3.04
CA SER A 170 -1.09 10.72 4.41
C SER A 170 -0.97 12.10 5.05
N ARG A 171 -0.52 13.12 4.30
CA ARG A 171 -0.39 14.48 4.81
C ARG A 171 -1.75 15.15 5.10
N LEU A 172 -2.78 14.79 4.34
CA LEU A 172 -4.13 15.33 4.45
C LEU A 172 -5.08 14.45 5.29
N HIS A 173 -4.59 13.33 5.84
CA HIS A 173 -5.39 12.33 6.55
C HIS A 173 -6.57 11.79 5.73
N LEU A 174 -6.33 11.56 4.43
CA LEU A 174 -7.30 11.02 3.48
C LEU A 174 -7.01 9.55 3.18
N THR A 175 -8.00 8.83 2.61
CA THR A 175 -7.76 7.45 2.14
C THR A 175 -6.83 7.44 0.93
N PHE A 176 -6.19 6.29 0.65
CA PHE A 176 -5.34 6.13 -0.54
C PHE A 176 -6.09 6.45 -1.85
N GLY A 177 -7.35 5.98 -1.98
CA GLY A 177 -8.21 6.31 -3.13
C GLY A 177 -8.51 7.80 -3.27
N GLN A 178 -8.72 8.52 -2.17
CA GLN A 178 -8.86 9.99 -2.17
C GLN A 178 -7.55 10.69 -2.54
N GLY A 179 -6.40 10.16 -2.11
CA GLY A 179 -5.09 10.62 -2.56
C GLY A 179 -4.89 10.50 -4.05
N LYS A 180 -5.36 9.40 -4.65
CA LYS A 180 -5.34 9.19 -6.10
C LYS A 180 -6.16 10.24 -6.84
N PHE A 181 -7.38 10.53 -6.38
CA PHE A 181 -8.21 11.60 -6.96
C PHE A 181 -7.46 12.94 -6.99
N LEU A 182 -6.86 13.34 -5.87
CA LEU A 182 -6.09 14.59 -5.80
C LEU A 182 -4.84 14.56 -6.68
N GLY A 183 -4.16 13.41 -6.76
CA GLY A 183 -3.01 13.20 -7.62
C GLY A 183 -3.35 13.35 -9.10
N GLU A 184 -4.44 12.74 -9.57
CA GLU A 184 -4.93 12.87 -10.95
C GLU A 184 -5.35 14.32 -11.26
N PHE A 185 -6.00 15.01 -10.31
CA PHE A 185 -6.36 16.42 -10.49
C PHE A 185 -5.13 17.33 -10.61
N PHE A 186 -4.09 17.08 -9.81
CA PHE A 186 -2.80 17.77 -9.92
C PHE A 186 -2.13 17.47 -11.27
N ALA A 187 -2.13 16.21 -11.71
CA ALA A 187 -1.59 15.81 -13.00
C ALA A 187 -2.32 16.48 -14.18
N MET A 188 -3.64 16.59 -14.09
CA MET A 188 -4.46 17.24 -15.12
C MET A 188 -4.06 18.71 -15.27
N SER A 189 -3.81 19.39 -14.15
CA SER A 189 -3.31 20.77 -14.15
C SER A 189 -1.93 20.86 -14.80
N LEU A 190 -1.04 19.91 -14.50
CA LEU A 190 0.30 19.85 -15.09
C LEU A 190 0.26 19.55 -16.61
N ALA A 191 -0.61 18.64 -17.05
CA ALA A 191 -0.79 18.31 -18.47
C ALA A 191 -1.22 19.54 -19.28
N ILE A 192 -2.19 20.32 -18.77
CA ILE A 192 -2.63 21.58 -19.41
C ILE A 192 -1.46 22.57 -19.52
N ILE A 193 -0.69 22.75 -18.43
CA ILE A 193 0.45 23.68 -18.42
C ILE A 193 1.50 23.25 -19.47
N LEU A 194 1.87 21.97 -19.51
CA LEU A 194 2.85 21.46 -20.47
C LEU A 194 2.34 21.58 -21.91
N GLY A 195 1.09 21.23 -22.16
CA GLY A 195 0.48 21.35 -23.48
C GLY A 195 0.46 22.79 -23.99
N LEU A 196 0.21 23.78 -23.11
CA LEU A 196 0.31 25.20 -23.44
C LEU A 196 1.75 25.64 -23.72
N ILE A 197 2.72 25.19 -22.92
CA ILE A 197 4.15 25.52 -23.09
C ILE A 197 4.69 24.99 -24.41
N TYR A 198 4.33 23.77 -24.77
CA TYR A 198 4.80 23.13 -26.01
C TYR A 198 3.98 23.50 -27.24
N HIS A 199 2.95 24.35 -27.09
CA HIS A 199 2.02 24.69 -28.17
C HIS A 199 1.42 23.44 -28.85
N THR A 200 1.21 22.38 -28.07
CA THR A 200 0.68 21.12 -28.58
C THR A 200 -0.83 21.28 -28.78
N GLU A 201 -1.24 21.58 -30.02
CA GLU A 201 -2.65 21.68 -30.40
C GLU A 201 -3.32 20.31 -30.65
N ALA A 202 -2.58 19.20 -30.52
CA ALA A 202 -3.12 17.86 -30.68
C ALA A 202 -4.23 17.60 -29.64
N GLU A 203 -5.47 17.58 -30.14
CA GLU A 203 -6.74 17.20 -29.49
C GLU A 203 -6.78 17.42 -27.95
N ASN A 204 -6.69 18.68 -27.53
CA ASN A 204 -6.83 19.10 -26.13
C ASN A 204 -5.75 18.59 -25.16
N PHE A 205 -4.48 18.63 -25.56
CA PHE A 205 -3.33 18.27 -24.70
C PHE A 205 -3.33 16.80 -24.27
N TYR A 206 -3.89 15.91 -25.11
CA TYR A 206 -4.12 14.48 -24.84
C TYR A 206 -5.13 14.21 -23.70
N LEU A 207 -5.90 15.22 -23.31
CA LEU A 207 -6.96 15.10 -22.31
C LEU A 207 -8.30 14.81 -23.00
N GLY A 208 -9.11 13.95 -22.38
CA GLY A 208 -10.40 13.55 -22.95
C GLY A 208 -11.34 12.89 -21.95
N VAL A 209 -12.27 12.09 -22.48
CA VAL A 209 -13.26 11.34 -21.68
C VAL A 209 -12.57 10.37 -20.72
N THR A 210 -11.47 9.75 -21.17
CA THR A 210 -10.64 8.89 -20.32
C THR A 210 -10.11 9.63 -19.09
N THR A 211 -9.66 10.88 -19.24
CA THR A 211 -9.14 11.69 -18.14
C THR A 211 -10.19 11.90 -17.05
N ILE A 212 -11.40 12.33 -17.47
CA ILE A 212 -12.52 12.56 -16.55
C ILE A 212 -12.90 11.26 -15.84
N TYR A 213 -12.95 10.15 -16.59
CA TYR A 213 -13.23 8.84 -16.03
C TYR A 213 -12.18 8.42 -14.99
N TYR A 214 -10.89 8.54 -15.30
CA TYR A 214 -9.79 8.16 -14.39
C TYR A 214 -9.78 9.01 -13.12
N VAL A 215 -9.96 10.33 -13.23
CA VAL A 215 -10.07 11.23 -12.08
C VAL A 215 -11.19 10.75 -11.14
N LEU A 216 -12.38 10.46 -11.67
CA LEU A 216 -13.56 10.14 -10.84
C LEU A 216 -13.57 8.70 -10.31
N PHE A 217 -13.12 7.72 -11.09
CA PHE A 217 -13.39 6.31 -10.82
C PHE A 217 -12.16 5.46 -10.48
N LEU A 218 -10.93 5.88 -10.85
CA LEU A 218 -9.75 5.03 -10.68
C LEU A 218 -9.53 4.60 -9.22
N GLY A 219 -9.66 5.54 -8.27
CA GLY A 219 -9.51 5.24 -6.84
C GLY A 219 -10.53 4.19 -6.37
N GLY A 220 -11.79 4.32 -6.77
CA GLY A 220 -12.85 3.36 -6.43
C GLY A 220 -12.63 1.98 -7.05
N ILE A 221 -12.10 1.91 -8.29
CA ILE A 221 -11.79 0.64 -8.96
C ILE A 221 -10.64 -0.08 -8.26
N VAL A 222 -9.59 0.64 -7.88
CA VAL A 222 -8.46 0.08 -7.10
C VAL A 222 -8.99 -0.50 -5.79
N ASP A 223 -9.82 0.23 -5.05
CA ASP A 223 -10.37 -0.27 -3.79
C ASP A 223 -11.33 -1.47 -3.98
N LEU A 224 -12.13 -1.46 -5.06
CA LEU A 224 -13.04 -2.57 -5.41
C LEU A 224 -12.29 -3.88 -5.69
N ILE A 225 -11.14 -3.81 -6.38
CA ILE A 225 -10.35 -4.98 -6.79
C ILE A 225 -9.53 -5.56 -5.63
N ARG A 226 -9.24 -4.77 -4.59
CA ARG A 226 -8.40 -5.19 -3.47
C ARG A 226 -8.86 -6.48 -2.81
N ASN A 227 -10.10 -6.49 -2.32
CA ASN A 227 -10.65 -7.62 -1.56
C ASN A 227 -10.72 -8.94 -2.36
N PRO A 228 -11.27 -8.99 -3.58
CA PRO A 228 -11.28 -10.22 -4.36
C PRO A 228 -9.87 -10.70 -4.70
N LEU A 229 -8.95 -9.78 -5.01
CA LEU A 229 -7.56 -10.15 -5.31
C LEU A 229 -6.87 -10.75 -4.09
N TYR A 230 -7.00 -10.12 -2.92
CA TYR A 230 -6.39 -10.62 -1.69
C TYR A 230 -6.96 -12.00 -1.34
N ARG A 231 -8.26 -12.24 -1.56
CA ARG A 231 -8.83 -13.59 -1.38
C ARG A 231 -8.21 -14.64 -2.31
N ILE A 232 -7.82 -14.27 -3.52
CA ILE A 232 -7.14 -15.16 -4.47
C ILE A 232 -5.68 -15.38 -4.07
N LEU A 233 -4.96 -14.32 -3.67
CA LEU A 233 -3.55 -14.38 -3.31
C LEU A 233 -3.29 -14.96 -1.91
N GLY A 234 -4.32 -14.97 -1.05
CA GLY A 234 -4.25 -15.41 0.34
C GLY A 234 -4.25 -14.24 1.33
N ILE A 235 -4.20 -14.56 2.62
CA ILE A 235 -4.18 -13.52 3.65
C ILE A 235 -2.77 -12.92 3.74
N PRO A 236 -2.63 -11.58 3.66
CA PRO A 236 -1.35 -10.90 3.85
C PRO A 236 -0.64 -11.40 5.11
N THR A 237 0.68 -11.63 5.01
CA THR A 237 1.48 -12.11 6.13
C THR A 237 2.66 -11.19 6.38
N VAL A 238 2.74 -10.65 7.60
CA VAL A 238 3.88 -9.88 8.10
C VAL A 238 4.72 -10.79 8.98
N GLU A 239 6.04 -10.76 8.79
CA GLU A 239 7.00 -11.54 9.55
C GLU A 239 7.86 -10.60 10.40
N ILE A 240 7.85 -10.80 11.72
CA ILE A 240 8.62 -10.01 12.69
C ILE A 240 9.67 -10.94 13.32
N TYR A 241 10.94 -10.59 13.16
CA TYR A 241 12.07 -11.27 13.79
C TYR A 241 12.49 -10.46 14.99
N ARG A 242 12.66 -11.11 16.15
CA ARG A 242 13.35 -10.44 17.25
C ARG A 242 14.82 -10.29 16.92
N ASP A 243 15.35 -9.12 17.25
CA ASP A 243 16.74 -8.72 17.07
C ASP A 243 17.67 -9.90 17.39
N ASP A 244 18.48 -10.26 16.41
CA ASP A 244 19.42 -11.40 16.35
C ASP A 244 18.89 -12.74 15.80
N LEU A 245 17.59 -12.89 15.49
CA LEU A 245 17.08 -14.15 14.91
C LEU A 245 17.16 -14.15 13.38
N LEU A 246 17.85 -15.15 12.83
CA LEU A 246 17.84 -15.43 11.39
C LEU A 246 16.64 -16.32 11.02
N PRO A 247 16.23 -16.36 9.73
CA PRO A 247 15.18 -17.24 9.26
C PRO A 247 15.39 -18.74 9.56
N GLN A 248 16.64 -19.18 9.77
CA GLN A 248 16.95 -20.55 10.20
C GLN A 248 16.69 -20.82 11.68
N ASP A 249 16.63 -19.79 12.53
CA ASP A 249 16.50 -19.93 13.99
C ASP A 249 15.02 -20.03 14.44
N ARG A 250 14.10 -20.22 13.49
CA ARG A 250 12.66 -20.24 13.74
C ARG A 250 12.28 -21.45 14.59
N SER A 251 11.67 -21.19 15.75
CA SER A 251 11.13 -22.26 16.59
C SER A 251 9.92 -22.93 15.95
N GLU A 252 9.89 -24.27 15.98
CA GLU A 252 8.73 -25.07 15.56
C GLU A 252 7.55 -24.99 16.54
N ASN A 253 7.77 -24.49 17.76
CA ASN A 253 6.74 -24.36 18.77
C ASN A 253 5.81 -23.17 18.45
N LYS A 254 4.75 -23.46 17.70
CA LYS A 254 3.79 -22.47 17.20
C LYS A 254 2.64 -22.22 18.19
N ILE A 255 2.44 -20.96 18.53
CA ILE A 255 1.28 -20.47 19.27
C ILE A 255 0.39 -19.70 18.30
N ILE A 256 -0.83 -20.18 18.10
CA ILE A 256 -1.80 -19.54 17.21
C ILE A 256 -2.71 -18.66 18.04
N ASN A 257 -2.81 -17.39 17.68
CA ASN A 257 -3.67 -16.40 18.30
C ASN A 257 -4.69 -15.88 17.29
N ALA A 258 -5.84 -15.44 17.77
CA ALA A 258 -6.84 -14.75 16.95
C ALA A 258 -7.17 -13.41 17.60
N CYS A 259 -7.10 -12.31 16.85
CA CYS A 259 -7.32 -10.94 17.31
C CYS A 259 -8.49 -10.31 16.55
N ALA A 260 -9.31 -9.51 17.23
CA ALA A 260 -10.46 -8.83 16.65
C ALA A 260 -10.18 -7.34 16.49
N ILE A 261 -10.33 -6.84 15.26
CA ILE A 261 -10.33 -5.41 14.94
C ILE A 261 -11.78 -5.00 14.75
N ILE A 262 -12.32 -4.26 15.71
CA ILE A 262 -13.74 -3.91 15.78
C ILE A 262 -13.88 -2.40 15.60
N ILE A 263 -14.43 -1.99 14.47
CA ILE A 263 -14.66 -0.58 14.13
C ILE A 263 -16.18 -0.34 14.09
N SER A 264 -16.64 0.71 14.77
CA SER A 264 -18.04 1.15 14.75
C SER A 264 -18.11 2.67 14.89
N ASN A 265 -18.90 3.32 14.04
CA ASN A 265 -19.07 4.78 14.02
C ASN A 265 -17.72 5.53 14.00
N ASN A 266 -16.81 5.12 13.12
CA ASN A 266 -15.43 5.63 13.00
C ASN A 266 -14.59 5.55 14.30
N LYS A 267 -14.99 4.70 15.26
CA LYS A 267 -14.21 4.43 16.47
C LYS A 267 -13.74 2.99 16.49
N LEU A 268 -12.52 2.78 16.98
CA LEU A 268 -11.93 1.49 17.23
C LEU A 268 -12.18 1.07 18.68
N LEU A 269 -12.56 -0.19 18.89
CA LEU A 269 -12.60 -0.78 20.22
C LEU A 269 -11.18 -1.19 20.65
N VAL A 270 -10.72 -0.60 21.76
CA VAL A 270 -9.50 -1.01 22.45
C VAL A 270 -9.85 -1.44 23.87
N VAL A 271 -9.13 -2.41 24.41
CA VAL A 271 -9.28 -2.92 25.77
C VAL A 271 -8.06 -2.51 26.59
N TYR A 272 -8.29 -2.03 27.80
CA TYR A 272 -7.24 -1.76 28.77
C TYR A 272 -7.26 -2.80 29.89
N ASP A 273 -6.11 -3.42 30.16
CA ASP A 273 -5.90 -4.32 31.31
C ASP A 273 -5.39 -3.49 32.48
N GLU A 274 -6.25 -3.24 33.48
CA GLU A 274 -5.91 -2.42 34.64
C GLU A 274 -4.82 -3.05 35.52
N GLU A 275 -4.75 -4.39 35.54
CA GLU A 275 -3.77 -5.13 36.37
C GLU A 275 -2.36 -5.05 35.79
N LEU A 276 -2.26 -5.15 34.46
CA LEU A 276 -0.99 -5.21 33.75
C LEU A 276 -0.59 -3.88 33.11
N ASN A 277 -1.45 -2.86 33.19
CA ASN A 277 -1.24 -1.51 32.69
C ASN A 277 -0.83 -1.47 31.22
N TYR A 278 -1.66 -2.00 30.32
CA TYR A 278 -1.44 -1.89 28.87
C TYR A 278 -2.75 -1.96 28.09
N TYR A 279 -2.72 -1.46 26.86
CA TYR A 279 -3.82 -1.51 25.92
C TYR A 279 -3.67 -2.68 24.97
N PHE A 280 -4.77 -3.27 24.55
CA PHE A 280 -4.76 -4.34 23.56
C PHE A 280 -6.06 -4.44 22.76
N LEU A 281 -6.01 -5.13 21.63
CA LEU A 281 -7.16 -5.54 20.83
C LEU A 281 -7.69 -6.88 21.38
N PRO A 282 -9.02 -7.07 21.49
CA PRO A 282 -9.57 -8.33 22.00
C PRO A 282 -9.01 -9.54 21.25
N HIS A 283 -8.39 -10.48 21.98
CA HIS A 283 -7.72 -11.62 21.35
C HIS A 283 -7.85 -12.90 22.16
N VAL A 284 -7.77 -14.03 21.46
CA VAL A 284 -7.70 -15.38 22.03
C VAL A 284 -6.31 -15.94 21.84
N SER A 285 -5.71 -16.37 22.94
CA SER A 285 -4.46 -17.14 22.92
C SER A 285 -4.71 -18.63 22.67
N LYS A 286 -3.79 -19.31 21.96
CA LYS A 286 -3.83 -20.77 21.68
C LYS A 286 -5.11 -21.22 20.96
N ALA A 287 -5.58 -20.42 20.01
CA ALA A 287 -6.77 -20.72 19.23
C ALA A 287 -6.55 -21.94 18.32
N LYS A 288 -7.52 -22.88 18.32
CA LYS A 288 -7.52 -23.97 17.31
C LYS A 288 -7.98 -23.38 15.98
N ARG A 289 -7.21 -23.58 14.90
CA ARG A 289 -7.49 -23.02 13.57
C ARG A 289 -8.94 -23.19 13.10
N ARG A 290 -9.52 -24.39 13.27
CA ARG A 290 -10.91 -24.71 12.89
C ARG A 290 -12.00 -23.99 13.71
N ARG A 291 -11.64 -23.31 14.80
CA ARG A 291 -12.58 -22.68 15.74
C ARG A 291 -12.21 -21.23 16.06
N MET A 292 -11.29 -20.60 15.31
CA MET A 292 -10.81 -19.25 15.62
C MET A 292 -11.95 -18.24 15.70
N GLU A 293 -12.85 -18.21 14.73
CA GLU A 293 -13.98 -17.26 14.75
C GLU A 293 -14.91 -17.45 15.94
N ALA A 294 -15.23 -18.70 16.28
CA ALA A 294 -16.13 -19.02 17.38
C ALA A 294 -15.49 -18.66 18.72
N SER A 295 -14.20 -18.98 18.89
CA SER A 295 -13.44 -18.59 20.07
C SER A 295 -13.33 -17.07 20.18
N LEU A 296 -13.05 -16.37 19.08
CA LEU A 296 -12.92 -14.91 19.07
C LEU A 296 -14.24 -14.22 19.42
N LYS A 297 -15.37 -14.68 18.87
CA LYS A 297 -16.71 -14.19 19.23
C LYS A 297 -17.00 -14.32 20.72
N ARG A 298 -16.61 -15.45 21.32
CA ARG A 298 -16.78 -15.69 22.75
C ARG A 298 -15.89 -14.76 23.57
N GLU A 299 -14.62 -14.66 23.21
CA GLU A 299 -13.66 -13.83 23.93
C GLU A 299 -14.00 -12.34 23.90
N VAL A 300 -14.39 -11.82 22.73
CA VAL A 300 -14.87 -10.44 22.60
C VAL A 300 -16.06 -10.21 23.52
N LYS A 301 -17.01 -11.16 23.56
CA LYS A 301 -18.16 -11.08 24.45
C LYS A 301 -17.74 -11.13 25.93
N ASP A 302 -16.79 -11.98 26.30
CA ASP A 302 -16.38 -12.15 27.69
C ASP A 302 -15.57 -10.95 28.21
N ILE A 303 -14.69 -10.39 27.38
CA ILE A 303 -13.82 -9.25 27.75
C ILE A 303 -14.57 -7.92 27.69
N SER A 304 -15.37 -7.71 26.65
CA SER A 304 -15.97 -6.39 26.34
C SER A 304 -17.49 -6.33 26.45
N ASN A 305 -18.15 -7.47 26.67
CA ASN A 305 -19.62 -7.59 26.60
C ASN A 305 -20.23 -7.13 25.27
N ILE A 306 -19.45 -7.20 24.20
CA ILE A 306 -19.88 -6.88 22.85
C ILE A 306 -20.17 -8.16 22.06
N GLN A 307 -21.31 -8.17 21.38
CA GLN A 307 -21.61 -9.19 20.39
C GLN A 307 -21.15 -8.73 19.01
N VAL A 308 -20.53 -9.66 18.29
CA VAL A 308 -19.89 -9.38 17.01
C VAL A 308 -20.18 -10.41 15.93
N LYS A 309 -19.99 -10.02 14.67
CA LYS A 309 -19.89 -10.92 13.52
C LYS A 309 -18.47 -10.83 12.96
N VAL A 310 -17.72 -11.92 13.03
CA VAL A 310 -16.44 -12.05 12.31
C VAL A 310 -16.73 -12.01 10.82
N ASN A 311 -16.07 -11.12 10.08
CA ASN A 311 -16.31 -10.90 8.65
C ASN A 311 -15.27 -11.63 7.81
N GLU A 312 -14.01 -11.21 7.92
CA GLU A 312 -12.90 -11.80 7.19
C GLU A 312 -11.59 -11.71 7.97
N GLU A 313 -10.67 -12.60 7.64
CA GLU A 313 -9.30 -12.59 8.13
C GLU A 313 -8.49 -11.61 7.29
N HIS A 314 -7.92 -10.60 7.95
CA HIS A 314 -7.30 -9.44 7.30
C HIS A 314 -5.79 -9.59 7.18
N LEU A 315 -5.15 -10.07 8.25
CA LEU A 315 -3.70 -10.05 8.36
C LEU A 315 -3.23 -11.21 9.25
N ILE A 316 -2.11 -11.82 8.88
CA ILE A 316 -1.38 -12.75 9.74
C ILE A 316 -0.05 -12.09 10.13
N ILE A 317 0.18 -11.89 11.42
CA ILE A 317 1.49 -11.47 11.92
C ILE A 317 2.18 -12.68 12.55
N LYS A 318 3.30 -13.09 11.97
CA LYS A 318 4.18 -14.13 12.53
C LYS A 318 5.33 -13.47 13.27
N GLU A 319 5.37 -13.66 14.58
CA GLU A 319 6.49 -13.21 15.41
C GLU A 319 7.38 -14.39 15.76
N TYR A 320 8.64 -14.31 15.35
CA TYR A 320 9.66 -15.31 15.62
C TYR A 320 10.45 -14.93 16.87
N LYS A 321 10.41 -15.80 17.89
CA LYS A 321 11.23 -15.71 19.10
C LYS A 321 12.05 -17.00 19.24
N ALA A 322 13.17 -16.92 19.98
CA ALA A 322 14.11 -18.04 20.14
C ALA A 322 13.47 -19.38 20.54
N LYS A 323 12.39 -19.35 21.34
CA LYS A 323 11.72 -20.56 21.85
C LYS A 323 10.32 -20.82 21.29
N LYS A 324 9.71 -19.83 20.63
CA LYS A 324 8.30 -19.84 20.26
C LYS A 324 8.05 -18.98 19.03
N THR A 325 7.16 -19.44 18.16
CA THR A 325 6.64 -18.66 17.03
C THR A 325 5.19 -18.31 17.31
N TYR A 326 4.85 -17.03 17.35
CA TYR A 326 3.46 -16.59 17.50
C TYR A 326 2.88 -16.32 16.11
N ILE A 327 1.71 -16.89 15.82
CA ILE A 327 0.98 -16.69 14.58
C ILE A 327 -0.33 -16.00 14.95
N ASN A 328 -0.38 -14.68 14.77
CA ASN A 328 -1.49 -13.84 15.18
C ASN A 328 -2.38 -13.56 13.96
N HIS A 329 -3.57 -14.15 13.97
CA HIS A 329 -4.58 -13.96 12.92
C HIS A 329 -5.48 -12.78 13.30
N TYR A 330 -5.43 -11.68 12.55
CA TYR A 330 -6.28 -10.51 12.77
C TYR A 330 -7.52 -10.58 11.89
N PHE A 331 -8.68 -10.37 12.49
CA PHE A 331 -9.97 -10.40 11.81
C PHE A 331 -10.61 -9.02 11.84
N ILE A 332 -11.19 -8.58 10.71
CA ILE A 332 -12.15 -7.47 10.73
C ILE A 332 -13.48 -8.01 11.25
N VAL A 333 -14.00 -7.35 12.26
CA VAL A 333 -15.15 -7.84 13.02
C VAL A 333 -16.22 -6.75 13.09
N LYS A 334 -17.43 -7.07 12.61
CA LYS A 334 -18.56 -6.14 12.61
C LYS A 334 -19.25 -6.14 13.97
N PHE A 335 -19.33 -4.96 14.59
CA PHE A 335 -20.13 -4.73 15.80
C PHE A 335 -21.61 -5.06 15.56
N LYS A 336 -22.26 -5.72 16.53
CA LYS A 336 -23.72 -5.91 16.52
C LYS A 336 -24.42 -5.15 17.63
N LYS A 337 -24.04 -5.43 18.88
CA LYS A 337 -24.65 -4.82 20.07
C LYS A 337 -23.73 -4.94 21.28
N GLN A 338 -23.91 -4.05 22.23
CA GLN A 338 -23.23 -4.07 23.52
C GLN A 338 -24.25 -4.36 24.63
N ASN A 339 -23.86 -5.21 25.59
CA ASN A 339 -24.64 -5.47 26.79
C ASN A 339 -24.13 -4.58 27.94
N ASN A 340 -25.03 -4.14 28.85
CA ASN A 340 -24.74 -3.18 29.94
C ASN A 340 -23.94 -3.74 31.13
N THR A 341 -23.08 -4.73 30.91
CA THR A 341 -22.28 -5.32 31.98
C THR A 341 -20.82 -4.96 31.78
N ASN A 342 -20.17 -4.46 32.83
CA ASN A 342 -18.73 -4.20 32.81
C ASN A 342 -17.98 -5.44 33.29
N SER A 343 -16.90 -5.80 32.59
CA SER A 343 -15.90 -6.72 33.12
C SER A 343 -15.22 -6.07 34.32
N LYS A 344 -14.91 -6.85 35.37
CA LYS A 344 -14.21 -6.34 36.56
C LYS A 344 -12.72 -6.05 36.31
N ARG A 345 -12.12 -6.67 35.30
CA ARG A 345 -10.67 -6.57 35.00
C ARG A 345 -10.36 -5.68 33.82
N TYR A 346 -11.25 -5.67 32.83
CA TYR A 346 -10.99 -5.07 31.52
C TYR A 346 -11.88 -3.87 31.30
N LYS A 347 -11.28 -2.76 30.90
CA LYS A 347 -12.00 -1.55 30.50
C LYS A 347 -12.05 -1.47 28.98
N SER A 348 -13.25 -1.50 28.42
CA SER A 348 -13.47 -1.33 26.98
C SER A 348 -13.61 0.15 26.64
N ILE A 349 -12.87 0.61 25.63
CA ILE A 349 -12.76 2.02 25.26
C ILE A 349 -12.96 2.13 23.74
N TRP A 350 -13.87 3.02 23.33
CA TRP A 350 -14.07 3.37 21.93
C TRP A 350 -13.31 4.66 21.63
N ILE A 351 -12.24 4.56 20.85
CA ILE A 351 -11.32 5.67 20.57
C ILE A 351 -11.19 5.92 19.07
N ASP A 352 -10.71 7.10 18.68
CA ASP A 352 -10.37 7.37 17.29
C ASP A 352 -9.22 6.43 16.84
N PRO A 353 -9.23 5.91 15.61
CA PRO A 353 -8.15 5.09 15.08
C PRO A 353 -6.75 5.71 15.17
N LEU A 354 -6.62 7.02 14.95
CA LEU A 354 -5.33 7.71 15.02
C LEU A 354 -4.85 7.80 16.48
N ASP A 355 -5.76 8.05 17.41
CA ASP A 355 -5.45 8.03 18.85
C ASP A 355 -5.03 6.62 19.29
N ALA A 356 -5.65 5.57 18.75
CA ALA A 356 -5.26 4.19 19.03
C ALA A 356 -3.84 3.88 18.55
N LEU A 357 -3.47 4.34 17.35
CA LEU A 357 -2.11 4.20 16.83
C LEU A 357 -1.10 4.92 17.74
N ASN A 358 -1.42 6.13 18.20
CA ASN A 358 -0.57 6.87 19.14
C ASN A 358 -0.43 6.11 20.47
N ILE A 359 -1.51 5.60 21.03
CA ILE A 359 -1.48 4.80 22.27
C ILE A 359 -0.59 3.57 22.09
N PHE A 360 -0.77 2.79 21.03
CA PHE A 360 0.03 1.57 20.84
C PHE A 360 1.51 1.84 20.55
N ASN A 361 1.85 3.03 20.05
CA ASN A 361 3.23 3.42 19.78
C ASN A 361 3.93 4.03 21.00
N GLU A 362 3.23 4.85 21.78
CA GLU A 362 3.83 5.73 22.79
C GLU A 362 3.53 5.33 24.24
N TYR A 363 2.52 4.50 24.48
CA TYR A 363 2.12 4.16 25.85
C TYR A 363 3.14 3.25 26.54
N ASP A 364 3.64 3.69 27.70
CA ASP A 364 4.60 2.94 28.49
C ASP A 364 3.89 1.92 29.41
N SER A 365 4.00 0.65 29.06
CA SER A 365 3.39 -0.45 29.81
C SER A 365 4.31 -0.95 30.92
N ASN A 366 3.73 -1.25 32.09
CA ASN A 366 4.48 -1.84 33.20
C ASN A 366 4.95 -3.28 32.91
N SER A 367 4.43 -3.90 31.85
CA SER A 367 4.76 -5.24 31.41
C SER A 367 5.52 -5.21 30.08
N GLN A 368 6.67 -5.89 30.03
CA GLN A 368 7.39 -6.14 28.77
C GLN A 368 6.51 -6.85 27.74
N LEU A 369 5.66 -7.79 28.20
CA LEU A 369 4.70 -8.48 27.34
C LEU A 369 3.66 -7.50 26.78
N GLY A 370 3.22 -6.52 27.58
CA GLY A 370 2.30 -5.46 27.15
C GLY A 370 2.89 -4.63 26.01
N MET A 371 4.14 -4.21 26.13
CA MET A 371 4.85 -3.48 25.06
C MET A 371 4.93 -4.29 23.76
N GLU A 372 5.24 -5.59 23.85
CA GLU A 372 5.28 -6.47 22.68
C GLU A 372 3.89 -6.62 22.01
N ILE A 373 2.83 -6.72 22.81
CA ILE A 373 1.46 -6.80 22.31
C ILE A 373 1.08 -5.49 21.61
N MET A 374 1.32 -4.34 22.23
CA MET A 374 0.98 -3.02 21.68
C MET A 374 1.72 -2.75 20.36
N ASN A 375 3.04 -3.02 20.30
CA ASN A 375 3.81 -2.87 19.05
C ASN A 375 3.25 -3.73 17.91
N ARG A 376 2.84 -4.97 18.21
CA ARG A 376 2.23 -5.85 17.20
C ARG A 376 0.89 -5.31 16.73
N GLU A 377 0.09 -4.77 17.64
CA GLU A 377 -1.23 -4.23 17.31
C GLU A 377 -1.14 -2.92 16.55
N PHE A 378 -0.14 -2.09 16.86
CA PHE A 378 0.25 -0.93 16.06
C PHE A 378 0.49 -1.34 14.60
N ILE A 379 1.36 -2.33 14.37
CA ILE A 379 1.64 -2.86 13.02
C ILE A 379 0.35 -3.37 12.35
N ALA A 380 -0.52 -4.07 13.08
CA ALA A 380 -1.77 -4.55 12.52
C ALA A 380 -2.69 -3.40 12.08
N LEU A 381 -2.80 -2.33 12.88
CA LEU A 381 -3.64 -1.19 12.57
C LEU A 381 -3.11 -0.33 11.43
N THR A 382 -1.79 -0.19 11.27
CA THR A 382 -1.20 0.54 10.13
C THR A 382 -1.46 -0.13 8.78
N THR A 383 -1.93 -1.39 8.76
CA THR A 383 -2.38 -2.04 7.53
C THR A 383 -3.84 -1.72 7.16
N ILE A 384 -4.56 -1.00 8.03
CA ILE A 384 -5.98 -0.68 7.89
C ILE A 384 -6.18 0.82 7.71
N PHE A 385 -5.49 1.62 8.52
CA PHE A 385 -5.56 3.08 8.55
C PHE A 385 -4.25 3.66 8.04
#